data_AF-A0A9D3Y3D6-F1
#
_entry.id   AF-A0A9D3Y3D6-F1
#
_cell.length_a   1.000
_cell.length_b   1.000
_cell.length_c   1.000
_cell.angle_alpha   90.00
_cell.angle_beta   90.00
_cell.angle_gamma   90.00
#
_symmetry.space_group_name_H-M   'P 1'
#
loop_
_entity.id
_entity.type
_entity.pdbx_description
1 polymer ?
#
loop_
_entity_poly.entity_id
_entity_poly.type
_entity_poly.pdbx_seq_one_letter_code
_entity_poly.pdbx_strand_id
1 'polypeptide(L)'
;MFFKVNLGVVKENPATCKGVIEIMKYLNRYTPRDVEGTPWPIICHGDQLSVERMIECRIAMSSSALPGDRLEGLIPRPQNFHKRIVLLQV
;
A
#
# COMPACT_ATOMS: atom_id res chain seq x y z
N MET A 1 10.88 2.21 -15.04
CA MET A 1 11.61 0.93 -14.92
C MET A 1 11.45 0.43 -13.50
N PHE A 2 10.82 -0.73 -13.28
CA PHE A 2 10.65 -1.30 -11.94
C PHE A 2 11.88 -2.14 -11.59
N PHE A 3 12.65 -1.73 -10.59
CA PHE A 3 13.72 -2.56 -10.05
C PHE A 3 13.11 -3.64 -9.14
N LYS A 4 13.51 -4.89 -9.31
CA LYS A 4 13.13 -5.96 -8.39
C LYS A 4 13.87 -5.74 -7.06
N VAL A 5 13.14 -5.54 -5.98
CA VAL A 5 13.68 -5.41 -4.62
C VAL A 5 13.37 -6.68 -3.84
N ASN A 6 14.36 -7.26 -3.18
CA ASN A 6 14.13 -8.32 -2.21
C ASN A 6 13.68 -7.70 -0.88
N LEU A 7 12.39 -7.82 -0.59
CA LEU A 7 11.78 -7.25 0.63
C LEU A 7 12.04 -8.11 1.88
N GLY A 8 12.48 -9.36 1.72
CA GLY A 8 12.54 -10.32 2.82
C GLY A 8 11.15 -10.57 3.45
N VAL A 9 11.13 -10.87 4.76
CA VAL A 9 9.90 -11.02 5.54
C VAL A 9 9.63 -9.74 6.31
N VAL A 10 8.48 -9.11 6.07
CA VAL A 10 8.00 -8.00 6.90
C VAL A 10 7.45 -8.57 8.21
N LYS A 11 8.14 -8.34 9.33
CA LYS A 11 7.83 -8.94 10.64
C LYS A 11 6.77 -8.16 11.44
N GLU A 12 5.71 -7.75 10.76
CA GLU A 12 4.63 -6.96 11.36
C GLU A 12 3.32 -7.76 11.37
N ASN A 13 2.42 -7.43 12.29
CA ASN A 13 1.14 -8.12 12.42
C ASN A 13 0.03 -7.43 11.58
N PRO A 14 -0.37 -7.98 10.42
CA PRO A 14 -1.41 -7.39 9.57
C PRO A 14 -2.82 -7.46 10.19
N ALA A 15 -2.98 -8.13 11.34
CA ALA A 15 -4.23 -8.17 12.08
C ALA A 15 -4.46 -6.92 12.95
N THR A 16 -3.45 -6.08 13.14
CA THR A 16 -3.52 -4.88 13.99
C THR A 16 -3.34 -3.60 13.17
N CYS A 17 -4.01 -2.52 13.56
CA CYS A 17 -3.85 -1.22 12.91
C CYS A 17 -2.38 -0.75 12.91
N LYS A 18 -1.68 -0.88 14.06
CA LYS A 18 -0.25 -0.57 14.15
C LYS A 18 0.60 -1.37 13.16
N GLY A 19 0.42 -2.69 13.10
CA GLY A 19 1.19 -3.52 12.16
C GLY A 19 0.87 -3.19 10.71
N VAL A 20 -0.39 -2.91 10.36
CA VAL A 20 -0.76 -2.46 9.02
C VAL A 20 -0.09 -1.13 8.67
N ILE A 21 -0.07 -0.16 9.58
CA ILE A 21 0.65 1.11 9.37
C ILE A 21 2.14 0.86 9.10
N GLU A 22 2.81 0.04 9.89
CA GLU A 22 4.24 -0.26 9.70
C GLU A 22 4.52 -1.00 8.39
N ILE A 23 3.66 -1.95 8.01
CA ILE A 23 3.72 -2.60 6.69
C ILE A 23 3.57 -1.57 5.58
N MET A 24 2.54 -0.72 5.65
CA MET A 24 2.28 0.29 4.63
C MET A 24 3.41 1.32 4.56
N LYS A 25 3.98 1.76 5.69
CA LYS A 25 5.16 2.64 5.73
C LYS A 25 6.36 1.97 5.06
N TYR A 26 6.60 0.69 5.34
CA TYR A 26 7.67 -0.07 4.71
C TYR A 26 7.51 -0.13 3.19
N LEU A 27 6.32 -0.45 2.70
CA LEU A 27 6.01 -0.49 1.27
C LEU A 27 6.09 0.89 0.61
N ASN A 28 5.62 1.95 1.30
CA ASN A 28 5.59 3.32 0.77
C ASN A 28 6.99 3.90 0.50
N ARG A 29 8.05 3.34 1.11
CA ARG A 29 9.46 3.72 0.80
C ARG A 29 9.86 3.41 -0.63
N TYR A 30 9.18 2.45 -1.25
CA TYR A 30 9.43 2.03 -2.64
C TYR A 30 8.47 2.68 -3.64
N THR A 31 7.56 3.55 -3.18
CA THR A 31 6.70 4.33 -4.07
C THR A 31 7.54 5.39 -4.78
N PRO A 32 7.58 5.40 -6.12
CA PRO A 32 8.26 6.45 -6.87
C PRO A 32 7.70 7.82 -6.50
N ARG A 33 8.55 8.85 -6.52
CA ARG A 33 8.15 10.24 -6.33
C ARG A 33 8.54 11.05 -7.56
N ASP A 34 7.75 12.07 -7.87
CA ASP A 34 8.12 13.04 -8.90
C ASP A 34 9.20 14.02 -8.41
N VAL A 35 9.55 14.98 -9.26
CA VAL A 35 10.56 16.01 -8.96
C VAL A 35 10.19 16.92 -7.80
N GLU A 36 8.89 17.05 -7.49
CA GLU A 36 8.36 17.85 -6.38
C GLU A 36 8.22 17.03 -5.09
N GLY A 37 8.53 15.73 -5.16
CA GLY A 37 8.43 14.80 -4.03
C GLY A 37 7.04 14.21 -3.84
N THR A 38 6.09 14.46 -4.75
CA THR A 38 4.74 13.89 -4.72
C THR A 38 4.81 12.41 -5.07
N PRO A 39 4.22 11.51 -4.26
CA PRO A 39 4.25 10.09 -4.53
C PRO A 39 3.34 9.73 -5.71
N TRP A 40 3.85 8.90 -6.62
CA TRP A 40 3.04 8.30 -7.69
C TRP A 40 2.01 7.32 -7.08
N PRO A 41 0.75 7.33 -7.54
CA PRO A 41 -0.24 6.41 -7.02
C PRO A 41 0.05 4.99 -7.52
N ILE A 42 0.37 4.08 -6.60
CA ILE A 42 0.61 2.66 -6.86
C ILE A 42 -0.53 1.84 -6.27
N ILE A 43 -1.08 0.93 -7.08
CA ILE A 43 -2.13 0.03 -6.61
C ILE A 43 -1.52 -0.97 -5.62
N CYS A 44 -2.04 -0.98 -4.39
CA CYS A 44 -1.67 -1.91 -3.34
C CYS A 44 -2.79 -2.94 -3.17
N HIS A 45 -2.58 -4.14 -3.70
CA HIS A 45 -3.56 -5.20 -3.68
C HIS A 45 -3.61 -5.93 -2.33
N GLY A 46 -4.81 -6.38 -1.96
CA GLY A 46 -5.04 -7.24 -0.80
C GLY A 46 -6.39 -7.95 -0.89
N ASP A 47 -6.65 -8.87 0.03
CA ASP A 47 -8.01 -9.37 0.29
C ASP A 47 -8.89 -8.25 0.87
N GLN A 48 -10.20 -8.51 0.96
CA GLN A 48 -11.18 -7.52 1.40
C GLN A 48 -10.86 -6.92 2.78
N LEU A 49 -10.56 -7.77 3.77
CA LEU A 49 -10.29 -7.33 5.14
C LEU A 49 -8.99 -6.55 5.23
N SER A 50 -7.95 -7.00 4.52
CA SER A 50 -6.68 -6.28 4.43
C SER A 50 -6.87 -4.89 3.81
N VAL A 51 -7.70 -4.77 2.76
CA VAL A 51 -7.97 -3.49 2.10
C VAL A 51 -8.72 -2.52 2.99
N GLU A 52 -9.74 -2.98 3.72
CA GLU A 52 -10.47 -2.14 4.67
C GLU A 52 -9.52 -1.56 5.72
N ARG A 53 -8.65 -2.40 6.31
CA ARG A 53 -7.64 -1.94 7.26
C ARG A 53 -6.64 -0.97 6.65
N MET A 54 -6.19 -1.20 5.41
CA MET A 54 -5.30 -0.28 4.71
C MET A 54 -5.95 1.10 4.50
N ILE A 55 -7.24 1.13 4.17
CA ILE A 55 -8.01 2.38 4.02
C ILE A 55 -8.10 3.11 5.36
N GLU A 56 -8.48 2.42 6.43
CA GLU A 56 -8.56 3.01 7.78
C GLU A 56 -7.21 3.59 8.23
N CYS A 57 -6.13 2.84 8.04
CA CYS A 57 -4.78 3.30 8.36
C CYS A 57 -4.37 4.52 7.54
N ARG A 58 -4.69 4.54 6.24
CA ARG A 58 -4.41 5.70 5.37
C ARG A 58 -5.19 6.94 5.81
N ILE A 59 -6.45 6.78 6.21
CA ILE A 59 -7.26 7.89 6.76
C ILE A 59 -6.63 8.40 8.06
N ALA A 60 -6.27 7.50 8.98
CA ALA A 60 -5.64 7.85 10.25
C ALA A 60 -4.29 8.57 10.08
N MET A 61 -3.53 8.21 9.05
CA MET A 61 -2.21 8.80 8.76
C MET A 61 -2.26 10.05 7.87
N SER A 62 -3.42 10.39 7.28
CA SER A 62 -3.55 11.48 6.30
C SER A 62 -3.10 12.86 6.82
N SER A 63 -3.22 13.09 8.13
CA SER A 63 -2.83 14.34 8.80
C SER A 63 -1.43 14.28 9.42
N SER A 64 -0.64 13.24 9.13
CA SER A 64 0.71 13.10 9.70
C SER A 64 1.57 14.32 9.40
N ALA A 65 2.29 14.79 10.42
CA ALA A 65 3.23 15.90 10.33
C ALA A 65 4.40 15.61 9.37
N LEU A 66 4.75 14.33 9.20
CA LEU A 66 5.75 13.88 8.24
C LEU A 66 5.06 13.47 6.94
N PRO A 67 5.24 14.20 5.81
CA PRO A 67 4.59 13.86 4.54
C PRO A 67 4.86 12.43 4.06
N GLY A 68 6.06 11.90 4.34
CA GLY A 68 6.42 10.51 4.03
C GLY A 68 5.56 9.45 4.72
N ASP A 69 4.97 9.80 5.86
CA ASP A 69 4.16 8.91 6.69
C ASP A 69 2.67 8.93 6.34
N ARG A 70 2.22 9.83 5.44
CA ARG A 70 0.80 9.98 5.09
C ARG A 70 0.22 8.86 4.23
N LEU A 71 1.06 7.91 3.80
CA LEU A 71 0.67 6.74 2.99
C LEU A 71 -0.08 7.11 1.69
N GLU A 72 0.15 8.30 1.15
CA GLU A 72 -0.61 8.86 0.03
C GLU A 72 -0.41 8.08 -1.28
N GLY A 73 0.78 7.51 -1.46
CA GLY A 73 1.20 6.81 -2.67
C GLY A 73 0.66 5.39 -2.82
N LEU A 74 0.14 4.78 -1.76
CA LEU A 74 -0.44 3.44 -1.82
C LEU A 74 -1.96 3.54 -1.94
N ILE A 75 -2.50 2.97 -3.02
CA ILE A 75 -3.94 2.95 -3.31
C ILE A 75 -4.48 1.54 -3.03
N PRO A 76 -5.14 1.30 -1.89
CA PRO A 76 -5.65 -0.02 -1.54
C PRO A 76 -6.73 -0.46 -2.53
N ARG A 77 -6.60 -1.65 -3.11
CA ARG A 77 -7.62 -2.21 -4.02
C ARG A 77 -7.82 -3.69 -3.76
N PRO A 78 -9.08 -4.17 -3.61
CA PRO A 78 -9.35 -5.60 -3.48
C PRO A 78 -8.87 -6.33 -4.73
N GLN A 79 -8.12 -7.41 -4.55
CA GLN A 79 -7.76 -8.33 -5.62
C GLN A 79 -8.42 -9.68 -5.37
N ASN A 80 -9.56 -9.90 -6.00
CA ASN A 80 -10.18 -11.21 -6.05
C ASN A 80 -9.56 -12.01 -7.20
N PHE A 81 -9.14 -13.25 -6.91
CA PHE A 81 -8.67 -14.22 -7.91
C PHE A 81 -9.61 -14.28 -9.13
N HIS A 82 -10.92 -14.31 -8.88
CA HIS A 82 -11.94 -14.33 -9.94
C HIS A 82 -11.96 -13.05 -10.80
N LYS A 83 -11.74 -11.86 -10.21
CA LYS A 83 -11.70 -10.60 -10.98
C LYS A 83 -10.48 -10.55 -11.90
N ARG A 84 -9.35 -11.15 -11.49
CA ARG A 84 -8.15 -11.22 -12.33
C ARG A 84 -8.36 -12.12 -13.55
N ILE A 85 -9.13 -13.22 -13.40
CA ILE A 85 -9.50 -14.08 -14.53
C ILE A 85 -10.35 -13.31 -15.54
N VAL A 86 -11.40 -12.63 -15.09
CA VAL A 86 -12.29 -11.85 -15.98
C VAL A 86 -11.54 -10.77 -16.74
N LEU A 87 -10.60 -10.05 -16.09
CA LEU A 87 -9.79 -9.01 -16.75
C LEU A 87 -8.79 -9.56 -17.78
N LEU A 88 -8.47 -10.86 -17.72
CA LEU A 88 -7.53 -11.52 -18.64
C LEU A 88 -8.25 -12.44 -19.64
N GLN A 89 -9.57 -12.53 -19.58
CA GLN A 89 -10.37 -13.16 -20.61
C GLN A 89 -10.47 -12.19 -21.79
N VAL A 90 -9.88 -12.61 -22.90
CA VAL A 90 -9.96 -11.97 -24.23
C VAL A 90 -11.28 -12.35 -24.91
#